data_AF-A0A1X9YSJ3-F1
#
_entry.id   AF-A0A1X9YSJ3-F1
#
_cell.length_a   1.000
_cell.length_b   1.000
_cell.length_c   1.000
_cell.angle_alpha   90.00
_cell.angle_beta   90.00
_cell.angle_gamma   90.00
#
_symmetry.space_group_name_H-M   'P 1'
#
loop_
_entity.id
_entity.type
_entity.pdbx_description
1 polymer ?
#
loop_
_entity_poly.entity_id
_entity_poly.type
_entity_poly.pdbx_seq_one_letter_code
_entity_poly.pdbx_strand_id
1 'polypeptide(L)'
;MVVNQHTLFSIPDKSYASIAKREIRQMAEEAGFTAAEAGRLNIVVSEMTSNLAKHAADGGELLVRSLGHGIEVICLDNGPGMVDSLRMLEDGVSTYGSAGEGLGAIKRQSDVFDLYSQPGMGTVIVSQVHRAAKPALAPNAGSHNIGFVMVPKPNETLCGDGLCVVEKGAEVYLLAMDGLGHGANAHEAAQAAVQAYASALPQHPSDMLRNIHQQIRRTRGAVGMVVNVSGNSHKISYCGIGNIAGKLYSSDLSAAGSGYKNIISYNGIIGHNIPGSLNNQQLDWGRNKTLILHSDGLKSRWDLAKYPNLSRHLATTIAAVLYKEHRRHTDDTLVLVLKSKV
;
A
#
# COMPACT_ATOMS: atom_id res chain seq x y z
N MET A 1 8.28 -1.62 11.79
CA MET A 1 6.95 -1.26 12.31
C MET A 1 5.95 -2.24 11.73
N VAL A 2 5.16 -2.88 12.59
CA VAL A 2 3.95 -3.60 12.14
C VAL A 2 3.02 -2.56 11.54
N VAL A 3 2.50 -2.84 10.34
CA VAL A 3 1.64 -1.88 9.64
C VAL A 3 0.16 -2.18 9.88
N ASN A 4 -0.67 -1.14 9.82
CA ASN A 4 -2.11 -1.28 9.90
C ASN A 4 -2.70 -1.58 8.51
N GLN A 5 -3.74 -2.44 8.46
CA GLN A 5 -4.61 -2.57 7.30
C GLN A 5 -5.41 -1.29 7.05
N HIS A 6 -5.99 -1.18 5.86
CA HIS A 6 -6.94 -0.13 5.52
C HIS A 6 -8.37 -0.58 5.85
N THR A 7 -9.15 0.33 6.41
CA THR A 7 -10.60 0.26 6.45
C THR A 7 -11.16 0.80 5.14
N LEU A 8 -12.02 0.02 4.49
CA LEU A 8 -12.70 0.38 3.24
C LEU A 8 -14.05 1.02 3.54
N PHE A 9 -14.27 2.22 3.01
CA PHE A 9 -15.58 2.88 2.98
C PHE A 9 -16.08 2.92 1.54
N SER A 10 -17.18 2.23 1.26
CA SER A 10 -17.88 2.34 -0.02
C SER A 10 -18.74 3.60 -0.02
N ILE A 11 -18.59 4.43 -1.06
CA ILE A 11 -19.30 5.70 -1.25
C ILE A 11 -20.08 5.62 -2.57
N PRO A 12 -21.21 4.91 -2.61
CA PRO A 12 -22.03 4.78 -3.82
C PRO A 12 -22.69 6.12 -4.20
N ASP A 13 -23.06 6.93 -3.20
CA ASP A 13 -23.65 8.25 -3.38
C ASP A 13 -23.39 9.17 -2.17
N LYS A 14 -23.87 10.42 -2.27
CA LYS A 14 -23.65 11.48 -1.27
C LYS A 14 -24.17 11.15 0.15
N SER A 15 -25.13 10.24 0.31
CA SER A 15 -25.72 9.89 1.61
C SER A 15 -24.71 9.21 2.55
N TYR A 16 -23.75 8.47 1.99
CA TYR A 16 -22.72 7.74 2.72
C TYR A 16 -21.59 8.64 3.24
N ALA A 17 -21.45 9.86 2.71
CA ALA A 17 -20.41 10.80 3.10
C ALA A 17 -20.46 11.15 4.60
N SER A 18 -21.66 11.24 5.18
CA SER A 18 -21.84 11.57 6.60
C SER A 18 -21.29 10.47 7.52
N ILE A 19 -21.57 9.21 7.18
CA ILE A 19 -21.14 8.02 7.94
C ILE A 19 -19.61 7.89 7.84
N ALA A 20 -19.06 7.95 6.63
CA ALA A 20 -17.62 7.87 6.41
C ALA A 20 -16.86 8.97 7.17
N LYS A 21 -17.33 10.22 7.12
CA LYS A 21 -16.71 11.33 7.88
C LYS A 21 -16.71 11.09 9.39
N ARG A 22 -17.81 10.58 9.95
CA ARG A 22 -17.91 10.30 11.39
C ARG A 22 -16.89 9.24 11.81
N GLU A 23 -16.81 8.14 11.07
CA GLU A 23 -15.90 7.02 11.39
C GLU A 23 -14.43 7.40 11.16
N ILE A 24 -14.14 8.15 10.10
CA ILE A 24 -12.77 8.65 9.84
C ILE A 24 -12.34 9.65 10.91
N ARG A 25 -13.25 10.51 11.37
CA ARG A 25 -12.98 11.40 12.50
C ARG A 25 -12.70 10.62 13.78
N GLN A 26 -13.48 9.57 14.06
CA GLN A 26 -13.24 8.72 15.22
C GLN A 26 -11.84 8.06 15.16
N MET A 27 -11.45 7.52 14.01
CA MET A 27 -10.08 6.97 13.83
C MET A 27 -8.99 8.02 14.07
N ALA A 28 -9.24 9.28 13.69
CA ALA A 28 -8.31 10.38 13.95
C ALA A 28 -8.21 10.73 15.44
N GLU A 29 -9.34 10.76 16.14
CA GLU A 29 -9.42 10.98 17.59
C GLU A 29 -8.69 9.85 18.36
N GLU A 30 -8.89 8.60 17.97
CA GLU A 30 -8.17 7.44 18.51
C GLU A 30 -6.67 7.48 18.21
N ALA A 31 -6.27 8.07 17.07
CA ALA A 31 -4.88 8.36 16.75
C ALA A 31 -4.31 9.58 17.51
N GLY A 32 -5.10 10.22 18.38
CA GLY A 32 -4.69 11.34 19.22
C GLY A 32 -4.61 12.68 18.48
N PHE A 33 -5.46 12.91 17.48
CA PHE A 33 -5.57 14.20 16.81
C PHE A 33 -6.23 15.24 17.74
N THR A 34 -5.76 16.47 17.65
CA THR A 34 -6.43 17.66 18.17
C THR A 34 -7.66 18.00 17.33
N ALA A 35 -8.56 18.81 17.87
CA ALA A 35 -9.74 19.29 17.14
C ALA A 35 -9.38 20.02 15.83
N ALA A 36 -8.28 20.76 15.81
CA ALA A 36 -7.80 21.46 14.62
C ALA A 36 -7.32 20.49 13.53
N GLU A 37 -6.55 19.45 13.90
CA GLU A 37 -6.07 18.42 12.97
C GLU A 37 -7.23 17.57 12.44
N ALA A 38 -8.18 17.20 13.30
CA ALA A 38 -9.41 16.52 12.88
C ALA A 38 -10.24 17.41 11.94
N GLY A 39 -10.24 18.73 12.14
CA GLY A 39 -10.86 19.70 11.23
C GLY A 39 -10.23 19.69 9.83
N ARG A 40 -8.88 19.68 9.74
CA ARG A 40 -8.15 19.56 8.47
C ARG A 40 -8.52 18.27 7.72
N LEU A 41 -8.48 17.13 8.42
CA LEU A 41 -8.86 15.84 7.86
C LEU A 41 -10.31 15.83 7.38
N ASN A 42 -11.23 16.44 8.13
CA ASN A 42 -12.63 16.51 7.76
C ASN A 42 -12.86 17.33 6.46
N ILE A 43 -12.07 18.37 6.20
CA ILE A 43 -12.10 19.09 4.91
C ILE A 43 -11.67 18.14 3.78
N VAL A 44 -10.55 17.44 3.93
CA VAL A 44 -10.05 16.46 2.94
C VAL A 44 -11.13 15.44 2.59
N VAL A 45 -11.73 14.80 3.59
CA VAL A 45 -12.76 13.77 3.37
C VAL A 45 -14.02 14.37 2.76
N SER A 46 -14.40 15.60 3.14
CA SER A 46 -15.58 16.27 2.57
C SER A 46 -15.40 16.56 1.08
N GLU A 47 -14.22 17.04 0.67
CA GLU A 47 -13.93 17.29 -0.74
C GLU A 47 -13.81 15.98 -1.54
N MET A 48 -13.14 14.96 -1.01
CA MET A 48 -13.05 13.64 -1.65
C MET A 48 -14.44 13.05 -1.88
N THR A 49 -15.28 12.97 -0.84
CA THR A 49 -16.64 12.43 -0.96
C THR A 49 -17.55 13.27 -1.84
N SER A 50 -17.41 14.60 -1.84
CA SER A 50 -18.13 15.46 -2.78
C SER A 50 -17.70 15.20 -4.22
N ASN A 51 -16.41 15.00 -4.49
CA ASN A 51 -15.90 14.73 -5.83
C ASN A 51 -16.38 13.38 -6.34
N LEU A 52 -16.38 12.34 -5.49
CA LEU A 52 -16.98 11.04 -5.80
C LEU A 52 -18.44 11.21 -6.23
N ALA A 53 -19.25 11.89 -5.43
CA ALA A 53 -20.68 12.07 -5.74
C ALA A 53 -20.95 12.91 -7.00
N LYS A 54 -20.04 13.81 -7.39
CA LYS A 54 -20.19 14.67 -8.57
C LYS A 54 -19.68 14.04 -9.86
N HIS A 55 -18.62 13.24 -9.78
CA HIS A 55 -17.84 12.82 -10.95
C HIS A 55 -17.81 11.30 -11.16
N ALA A 56 -18.17 10.51 -10.16
CA ALA A 56 -18.20 9.05 -10.24
C ALA A 56 -19.64 8.55 -10.19
N ALA A 57 -20.22 8.29 -11.36
CA ALA A 57 -21.62 7.85 -11.47
C ALA A 57 -21.89 6.52 -10.72
N ASP A 58 -20.90 5.62 -10.69
CA ASP A 58 -20.97 4.34 -9.98
C ASP A 58 -20.45 4.44 -8.53
N GLY A 59 -20.21 5.66 -8.05
CA GLY A 59 -19.58 5.92 -6.76
C GLY A 59 -18.08 5.63 -6.74
N GLY A 60 -17.53 5.55 -5.53
CA GLY A 60 -16.12 5.26 -5.31
C GLY A 60 -15.83 4.73 -3.91
N GLU A 61 -14.56 4.71 -3.55
CA GLU A 61 -14.09 4.14 -2.29
C GLU A 61 -13.11 5.06 -1.58
N LEU A 62 -13.15 5.04 -0.25
CA LEU A 62 -12.08 5.56 0.58
C LEU A 62 -11.39 4.39 1.30
N LEU A 63 -10.07 4.28 1.17
CA LEU A 63 -9.25 3.40 1.99
C LEU A 63 -8.57 4.26 3.06
N VAL A 64 -8.76 3.92 4.33
CA VAL A 64 -8.27 4.75 5.44
C VAL A 64 -7.50 3.92 6.44
N ARG A 65 -6.34 4.40 6.87
CA ARG A 65 -5.55 3.75 7.93
C ARG A 65 -4.84 4.75 8.82
N SER A 66 -4.57 4.32 10.05
CA SER A 66 -3.68 5.03 10.97
C SER A 66 -2.21 4.75 10.64
N LEU A 67 -1.41 5.82 10.62
CA LEU A 67 0.05 5.80 10.50
C LEU A 67 0.74 5.86 11.87
N GLY A 68 -0.03 5.85 12.97
CA GLY A 68 0.45 6.11 14.33
C GLY A 68 0.78 7.59 14.61
N HIS A 69 1.25 8.33 13.61
CA HIS A 69 1.52 9.78 13.67
C HIS A 69 0.59 10.61 12.79
N GLY A 70 -0.35 9.98 12.10
CA GLY A 70 -1.23 10.59 11.11
C GLY A 70 -2.30 9.62 10.61
N ILE A 71 -3.16 10.10 9.72
CA ILE A 71 -4.17 9.32 9.02
C ILE A 71 -3.87 9.41 7.52
N GLU A 72 -3.84 8.27 6.84
CA GLU A 72 -3.83 8.19 5.38
C GLU A 72 -5.25 7.93 4.87
N VAL A 73 -5.66 8.67 3.85
CA VAL A 73 -6.91 8.51 3.12
C VAL A 73 -6.58 8.40 1.64
N ILE A 74 -6.96 7.27 1.04
CA ILE A 74 -6.84 7.03 -0.40
C ILE A 74 -8.25 7.03 -0.99
N CYS A 75 -8.52 7.96 -1.90
CA CYS A 75 -9.78 8.04 -2.63
C CYS A 75 -9.62 7.39 -4.00
N LEU A 76 -10.55 6.51 -4.36
CA LEU A 76 -10.57 5.76 -5.61
C LEU A 76 -11.91 5.95 -6.32
N ASP A 77 -11.88 6.30 -7.61
CA ASP A 77 -13.06 6.32 -8.46
C ASP A 77 -12.81 5.70 -9.83
N ASN A 78 -13.90 5.31 -10.49
CA ASN A 78 -13.93 4.88 -11.90
C ASN A 78 -14.64 5.92 -12.78
N GLY A 79 -14.57 7.20 -12.39
CA GLY A 79 -15.15 8.30 -13.16
C GLY A 79 -14.43 8.54 -14.50
N PRO A 80 -14.73 9.64 -15.19
CA PRO A 80 -14.18 9.91 -16.52
C PRO A 80 -12.64 10.10 -16.52
N GLY A 81 -12.04 10.38 -15.37
CA GLY A 81 -10.63 10.73 -15.25
C GLY A 81 -10.31 12.12 -15.83
N MET A 82 -9.04 12.51 -15.76
CA MET A 82 -8.54 13.82 -16.19
C MET A 82 -7.38 13.67 -17.17
N VAL A 83 -7.34 14.53 -18.18
CA VAL A 83 -6.23 14.59 -19.17
C VAL A 83 -5.01 15.33 -18.59
N ASP A 84 -5.25 16.45 -17.90
CA ASP A 84 -4.21 17.26 -17.26
C ASP A 84 -4.61 17.53 -15.81
N SER A 85 -4.26 16.59 -14.94
CA SER A 85 -4.58 16.68 -13.51
C SER A 85 -3.78 17.77 -12.79
N LEU A 86 -2.60 18.15 -13.30
CA LEU A 86 -1.78 19.21 -12.70
C LEU A 86 -2.46 20.56 -12.86
N ARG A 87 -3.04 20.82 -14.04
CA ARG A 87 -3.84 22.03 -14.27
C ARG A 87 -5.10 22.09 -13.41
N MET A 88 -5.70 20.94 -13.07
CA MET A 88 -6.87 20.88 -12.19
C MET A 88 -6.54 21.09 -10.70
N LEU A 89 -5.26 21.14 -10.34
CA LEU A 89 -4.80 21.51 -8.99
C LEU A 89 -4.58 23.02 -8.82
N GLU A 90 -4.59 23.78 -9.90
CA GLU A 90 -4.52 25.25 -9.86
C GLU A 90 -5.91 25.78 -9.48
N ASP A 91 -5.97 26.60 -8.41
CA ASP A 91 -7.23 27.17 -7.92
C ASP A 91 -7.96 27.92 -9.05
N GLY A 92 -9.26 27.67 -9.20
CA GLY A 92 -10.12 28.34 -10.18
C GLY A 92 -10.32 27.61 -11.51
N VAL A 93 -9.67 26.47 -11.76
CA VAL A 93 -9.94 25.62 -12.92
C VAL A 93 -10.95 24.53 -12.54
N SER A 94 -12.16 24.56 -13.12
CA SER A 94 -13.18 23.53 -12.89
C SER A 94 -13.71 22.95 -14.20
N THR A 95 -14.04 21.66 -14.18
CA THR A 95 -14.71 20.96 -15.29
C THR A 95 -16.22 20.92 -15.15
N TYR A 96 -16.79 21.27 -13.98
CA TYR A 96 -18.25 21.29 -13.78
C TYR A 96 -18.64 22.14 -12.54
N GLY A 97 -19.25 23.30 -12.76
CA GLY A 97 -20.19 23.98 -11.84
C GLY A 97 -19.79 24.27 -10.38
N SER A 98 -18.53 24.12 -9.99
CA SER A 98 -18.01 24.46 -8.66
C SER A 98 -16.71 25.24 -8.80
N ALA A 99 -16.31 25.99 -7.77
CA ALA A 99 -15.22 26.98 -7.85
C ALA A 99 -13.81 26.43 -8.19
N GLY A 100 -13.65 25.15 -8.53
CA GLY A 100 -12.34 24.54 -8.83
C GLY A 100 -11.43 24.45 -7.60
N GLU A 101 -11.98 24.68 -6.40
CA GLU A 101 -11.21 24.76 -5.15
C GLU A 101 -11.03 23.41 -4.45
N GLY A 102 -11.81 22.37 -4.80
CA GLY A 102 -11.87 21.13 -4.02
C GLY A 102 -10.57 20.33 -4.01
N LEU A 103 -9.94 20.13 -5.18
CA LEU A 103 -8.64 19.45 -5.26
C LEU A 103 -7.51 20.28 -4.63
N GLY A 104 -7.55 21.61 -4.82
CA GLY A 104 -6.63 22.54 -4.18
C GLY A 104 -6.76 22.51 -2.65
N ALA A 105 -7.98 22.44 -2.13
CA ALA A 105 -8.26 22.33 -0.71
C ALA A 105 -7.73 21.02 -0.12
N ILE A 106 -7.95 19.88 -0.79
CA ILE A 106 -7.34 18.60 -0.37
C ILE A 106 -5.83 18.78 -0.25
N LYS A 107 -5.17 19.22 -1.33
CA LYS A 107 -3.71 19.41 -1.35
C LYS A 107 -3.20 20.34 -0.25
N ARG A 108 -3.89 21.45 0.02
CA ARG A 108 -3.51 22.40 1.09
C ARG A 108 -3.65 21.83 2.49
N GLN A 109 -4.62 20.96 2.71
CA GLN A 109 -4.88 20.36 4.02
C GLN A 109 -4.06 19.09 4.29
N SER A 110 -3.47 18.49 3.26
CA SER A 110 -2.60 17.31 3.35
C SER A 110 -1.13 17.65 3.63
N ASP A 111 -0.47 16.85 4.47
CA ASP A 111 0.99 16.89 4.65
C ASP A 111 1.72 16.07 3.57
N VAL A 112 1.08 15.01 3.09
CA VAL A 112 1.48 14.25 1.89
C VAL A 112 0.30 14.19 0.94
N PHE A 113 0.49 14.59 -0.31
CA PHE A 113 -0.54 14.58 -1.34
C PHE A 113 0.01 14.02 -2.64
N ASP A 114 -0.78 13.17 -3.29
CA ASP A 114 -0.52 12.72 -4.65
C ASP A 114 -1.83 12.42 -5.38
N LEU A 115 -1.84 12.63 -6.69
CA LEU A 115 -3.02 12.46 -7.53
C LEU A 115 -2.61 11.84 -8.86
N TYR A 116 -3.16 10.67 -9.15
CA TYR A 116 -3.05 10.01 -10.44
C TYR A 116 -4.43 9.91 -11.08
N SER A 117 -4.57 10.35 -12.31
CA SER A 117 -5.81 10.26 -13.07
C SER A 117 -5.51 9.93 -14.51
N GLN A 118 -6.36 9.14 -15.14
CA GLN A 118 -6.22 8.76 -16.53
C GLN A 118 -7.60 8.75 -17.20
N PRO A 119 -7.74 9.34 -18.41
CA PRO A 119 -9.01 9.34 -19.12
C PRO A 119 -9.58 7.93 -19.30
N GLY A 120 -10.86 7.75 -18.93
CA GLY A 120 -11.56 6.47 -18.97
C GLY A 120 -11.21 5.48 -17.85
N MET A 121 -10.35 5.86 -16.90
CA MET A 121 -9.89 5.02 -15.79
C MET A 121 -10.19 5.59 -14.40
N GLY A 122 -10.74 6.80 -14.33
CA GLY A 122 -11.00 7.51 -13.08
C GLY A 122 -9.75 8.08 -12.41
N THR A 123 -9.88 8.37 -11.12
CA THR A 123 -8.86 9.06 -10.33
C THR A 123 -8.51 8.30 -9.05
N VAL A 124 -7.24 8.40 -8.66
CA VAL A 124 -6.68 7.96 -7.39
C VAL A 124 -6.06 9.17 -6.71
N ILE A 125 -6.53 9.50 -5.51
CA ILE A 125 -5.98 10.58 -4.68
C ILE A 125 -5.46 9.98 -3.39
N VAL A 126 -4.19 10.23 -3.07
CA VAL A 126 -3.59 9.88 -1.78
C VAL A 126 -3.42 11.17 -0.96
N SER A 127 -3.94 11.16 0.26
CA SER A 127 -3.75 12.22 1.24
C SER A 127 -3.30 11.64 2.56
N GLN A 128 -2.26 12.21 3.18
CA GLN A 128 -1.93 11.96 4.57
C GLN A 128 -2.03 13.27 5.36
N VAL A 129 -2.70 13.22 6.50
CA VAL A 129 -2.74 14.31 7.48
C VAL A 129 -1.98 13.83 8.71
N HIS A 130 -0.99 14.59 9.15
CA HIS A 130 -0.11 14.25 10.27
C HIS A 130 -0.46 15.10 11.50
N ARG A 131 -0.13 14.59 12.68
CA ARG A 131 -0.16 15.37 13.91
C ARG A 131 0.99 16.37 13.92
N ALA A 132 0.73 17.57 14.43
CA ALA A 132 1.69 18.64 14.62
C ALA A 132 2.74 18.29 15.68
N ALA A 133 2.37 17.46 16.67
CA ALA A 133 3.32 16.86 17.60
C ALA A 133 4.27 15.96 16.81
N LYS A 134 5.42 16.52 16.42
CA LYS A 134 6.50 15.76 15.79
C LYS A 134 6.79 14.56 16.68
N PRO A 135 6.68 13.32 16.17
CA PRO A 135 7.37 12.22 16.82
C PRO A 135 8.82 12.69 17.01
N ALA A 136 9.38 12.52 18.22
CA ALA A 136 10.81 12.69 18.42
C ALA A 136 11.50 11.99 17.25
N LEU A 137 12.23 12.77 16.42
CA LEU A 137 12.62 12.40 15.06
C LEU A 137 12.86 10.90 14.97
N ALA A 138 12.02 10.18 14.20
CA ALA A 138 12.44 8.86 13.75
C ALA A 138 13.78 9.10 13.03
N PRO A 139 14.90 8.57 13.53
CA PRO A 139 16.18 8.82 12.91
C PRO A 139 16.10 8.21 11.51
N ASN A 140 16.24 9.07 10.50
CA ASN A 140 16.14 8.77 9.07
C ASN A 140 14.71 8.69 8.54
N ALA A 141 14.24 9.78 7.94
CA ALA A 141 13.31 9.69 6.83
C ALA A 141 13.97 8.77 5.79
N GLY A 142 13.51 7.53 5.70
CA GLY A 142 14.20 6.45 5.00
C GLY A 142 14.63 6.82 3.58
N SER A 143 15.74 6.24 3.12
CA SER A 143 16.27 6.45 1.77
C SER A 143 15.38 5.82 0.67
N HIS A 144 14.20 5.32 1.03
CA HIS A 144 13.29 4.61 0.15
C HIS A 144 11.90 5.23 0.21
N ASN A 145 11.13 5.09 -0.88
CA ASN A 145 9.72 5.45 -0.88
C ASN A 145 8.91 4.16 -0.86
N ILE A 146 8.23 3.91 0.26
CA ILE A 146 7.48 2.68 0.54
C ILE A 146 6.02 3.04 0.68
N GLY A 147 5.15 2.28 0.03
CA GLY A 147 3.71 2.45 0.12
C GLY A 147 3.02 1.13 -0.14
N PHE A 148 1.84 0.96 0.43
CA PHE A 148 1.09 -0.28 0.29
C PHE A 148 -0.42 -0.02 0.39
N VAL A 149 -1.18 -0.97 -0.13
CA VAL A 149 -2.61 -1.13 0.14
C VAL A 149 -2.80 -2.53 0.71
N MET A 150 -3.51 -2.64 1.83
CA MET A 150 -3.82 -3.91 2.50
C MET A 150 -5.25 -3.82 2.98
N VAL A 151 -6.16 -4.59 2.36
CA VAL A 151 -7.61 -4.48 2.58
C VAL A 151 -8.18 -5.88 2.83
N PRO A 152 -9.03 -6.05 3.85
CA PRO A 152 -9.67 -7.33 4.09
C PRO A 152 -10.59 -7.74 2.94
N LYS A 153 -10.79 -9.05 2.78
CA LYS A 153 -11.82 -9.62 1.92
C LYS A 153 -13.19 -8.98 2.24
N PRO A 154 -14.06 -8.76 1.24
CA PRO A 154 -15.40 -8.25 1.51
C PRO A 154 -16.15 -9.09 2.56
N ASN A 155 -16.82 -8.38 3.48
CA ASN A 155 -17.52 -8.91 4.65
C ASN A 155 -16.62 -9.43 5.80
N GLU A 156 -15.30 -9.31 5.68
CA GLU A 156 -14.37 -9.52 6.80
C GLU A 156 -13.94 -8.19 7.41
N THR A 157 -13.66 -8.21 8.71
CA THR A 157 -13.14 -7.04 9.45
C THR A 157 -11.63 -7.11 9.65
N LEU A 158 -11.04 -8.32 9.58
CA LEU A 158 -9.63 -8.57 9.74
C LEU A 158 -9.05 -9.13 8.45
N CYS A 159 -7.98 -8.51 7.97
CA CYS A 159 -7.29 -8.96 6.77
C CYS A 159 -6.43 -10.18 7.09
N GLY A 160 -6.57 -11.24 6.29
CA GLY A 160 -5.72 -12.43 6.33
C GLY A 160 -4.27 -12.19 5.88
N ASP A 161 -4.01 -11.08 5.18
CA ASP A 161 -2.66 -10.67 4.79
C ASP A 161 -1.91 -9.99 5.95
N GLY A 162 -0.58 -10.10 5.93
CA GLY A 162 0.32 -9.48 6.90
C GLY A 162 1.48 -8.76 6.24
N LEU A 163 1.85 -7.61 6.77
CA LEU A 163 2.99 -6.83 6.28
C LEU A 163 3.84 -6.30 7.44
N CYS A 164 5.16 -6.45 7.32
CA CYS A 164 6.13 -5.81 8.19
C CYS A 164 7.12 -5.01 7.36
N VAL A 165 7.35 -3.75 7.74
CA VAL A 165 8.35 -2.88 7.11
C VAL A 165 9.24 -2.28 8.19
N VAL A 166 10.55 -2.52 8.11
CA VAL A 166 11.52 -1.96 9.05
C VAL A 166 12.64 -1.29 8.27
N GLU A 167 12.78 0.01 8.44
CA GLU A 167 13.89 0.81 7.90
C GLU A 167 14.95 1.02 9.00
N LYS A 168 16.22 0.68 8.71
CA LYS A 168 17.36 0.93 9.60
C LYS A 168 18.46 1.64 8.79
N GLY A 169 18.45 2.97 8.80
CA GLY A 169 19.36 3.76 7.96
C GLY A 169 19.05 3.57 6.48
N ALA A 170 20.01 3.06 5.71
CA ALA A 170 19.86 2.76 4.29
C ALA A 170 19.36 1.32 4.02
N GLU A 171 19.16 0.52 5.08
CA GLU A 171 18.69 -0.86 4.98
C GLU A 171 17.16 -0.93 5.15
N VAL A 172 16.50 -1.76 4.35
CA VAL A 172 15.05 -2.01 4.45
C VAL A 172 14.80 -3.50 4.58
N TYR A 173 13.99 -3.88 5.57
CA TYR A 173 13.57 -5.25 5.83
C TYR A 173 12.06 -5.33 5.66
N LEU A 174 11.61 -6.20 4.76
CA LEU A 174 10.21 -6.39 4.40
C LEU A 174 9.80 -7.85 4.61
N LEU A 175 8.60 -8.02 5.15
CA LEU A 175 7.87 -9.27 5.14
C LEU A 175 6.49 -9.01 4.53
N ALA A 176 6.10 -9.78 3.52
CA ALA A 176 4.72 -9.89 3.07
C ALA A 176 4.23 -11.32 3.32
N MET A 177 3.05 -11.48 3.91
CA MET A 177 2.41 -12.74 4.27
C MET A 177 0.97 -12.76 3.79
N ASP A 178 0.48 -13.95 3.51
CA ASP A 178 -0.92 -14.26 3.21
C ASP A 178 -1.27 -15.52 4.01
N GLY A 179 -2.13 -15.34 5.03
CA GLY A 179 -2.56 -16.40 5.93
C GLY A 179 -3.58 -17.31 5.26
N LEU A 180 -3.48 -18.63 5.48
CA LEU A 180 -4.35 -19.56 4.76
C LEU A 180 -5.85 -19.37 5.07
N GLY A 181 -6.61 -19.01 4.02
CA GLY A 181 -8.04 -18.72 4.09
C GLY A 181 -8.30 -17.23 4.22
N HIS A 182 -9.32 -16.84 4.98
CA HIS A 182 -9.63 -15.43 5.25
C HIS A 182 -10.16 -15.26 6.69
N GLY A 183 -10.30 -14.00 7.11
CA GLY A 183 -10.85 -13.64 8.41
C GLY A 183 -9.92 -13.94 9.58
N ALA A 184 -10.48 -14.08 10.79
CA ALA A 184 -9.71 -14.08 12.04
C ALA A 184 -8.58 -15.12 12.12
N ASN A 185 -8.78 -16.34 11.61
CA ASN A 185 -7.77 -17.40 11.68
C ASN A 185 -6.60 -17.17 10.70
N ALA A 186 -6.88 -16.62 9.52
CA ALA A 186 -5.85 -16.25 8.55
C ALA A 186 -5.05 -15.06 9.11
N HIS A 187 -5.75 -14.07 9.66
CA HIS A 187 -5.18 -12.92 10.33
C HIS A 187 -4.25 -13.34 11.49
N GLU A 188 -4.67 -14.26 12.35
CA GLU A 188 -3.86 -14.78 13.45
C GLU A 188 -2.53 -15.37 12.94
N ALA A 189 -2.58 -16.20 11.88
CA ALA A 189 -1.38 -16.80 11.29
C ALA A 189 -0.43 -15.74 10.72
N ALA A 190 -0.96 -14.77 9.98
CA ALA A 190 -0.18 -13.70 9.38
C ALA A 190 0.43 -12.76 10.44
N GLN A 191 -0.33 -12.38 11.47
CA GLN A 191 0.17 -11.53 12.56
C GLN A 191 1.22 -12.26 13.42
N ALA A 192 1.04 -13.55 13.71
CA ALA A 192 2.05 -14.34 14.41
C ALA A 192 3.37 -14.38 13.62
N ALA A 193 3.28 -14.53 12.29
CA ALA A 193 4.46 -14.46 11.41
C ALA A 193 5.14 -13.09 11.42
N VAL A 194 4.35 -12.01 11.35
CA VAL A 194 4.84 -10.62 11.43
C VAL A 194 5.55 -10.34 12.76
N GLN A 195 5.01 -10.83 13.88
CA GLN A 195 5.61 -10.68 15.21
C GLN A 195 6.93 -11.47 15.33
N ALA A 196 6.95 -12.72 14.85
CA ALA A 196 8.15 -13.55 14.81
C ALA A 196 9.25 -12.90 13.96
N TYR A 197 8.89 -12.34 12.81
CA TYR A 197 9.81 -11.61 11.93
C TYR A 197 10.40 -10.39 12.62
N ALA A 198 9.54 -9.51 13.16
CA ALA A 198 9.97 -8.26 13.78
C ALA A 198 10.94 -8.50 14.96
N SER A 199 10.73 -9.57 15.71
CA SER A 199 11.55 -9.93 16.89
C SER A 199 12.92 -10.53 16.52
N ALA A 200 13.09 -11.00 15.30
CA ALA A 200 14.26 -11.73 14.86
C ALA A 200 15.23 -10.91 13.98
N LEU A 201 14.90 -9.66 13.66
CA LEU A 201 15.70 -8.81 12.77
C LEU A 201 17.04 -8.36 13.38
N PRO A 202 18.13 -8.28 12.59
CA PRO A 202 18.25 -8.62 11.18
C PRO A 202 18.74 -10.07 10.96
N GLN A 203 18.17 -10.77 9.98
CA GLN A 203 18.63 -12.09 9.51
C GLN A 203 18.52 -12.18 8.00
N HIS A 204 19.19 -13.16 7.38
CA HIS A 204 19.01 -13.43 5.95
C HIS A 204 17.58 -13.94 5.67
N PRO A 205 17.02 -13.64 4.48
CA PRO A 205 15.64 -14.00 4.13
C PRO A 205 15.29 -15.49 4.34
N SER A 206 16.18 -16.41 3.94
CA SER A 206 15.98 -17.85 4.10
C SER A 206 15.87 -18.27 5.57
N ASP A 207 16.74 -17.71 6.43
CA ASP A 207 16.81 -18.06 7.84
C ASP A 207 15.59 -17.50 8.59
N MET A 208 15.18 -16.30 8.19
CA MET A 208 13.97 -15.69 8.68
C MET A 208 12.72 -16.52 8.35
N LEU A 209 12.59 -17.03 7.12
CA LEU A 209 11.49 -17.93 6.77
C LEU A 209 11.52 -19.24 7.56
N ARG A 210 12.70 -19.81 7.82
CA ARG A 210 12.84 -21.00 8.69
C ARG A 210 12.39 -20.71 10.11
N ASN A 211 12.75 -19.55 10.65
CA ASN A 211 12.31 -19.13 11.98
C ASN A 211 10.78 -18.97 12.03
N ILE A 212 10.21 -18.18 11.12
CA ILE A 212 8.75 -18.00 11.03
C ILE A 212 8.04 -19.35 10.91
N HIS A 213 8.55 -20.25 10.06
CA HIS A 213 7.99 -21.60 9.91
C HIS A 213 7.89 -22.35 11.23
N GLN A 214 8.87 -22.24 12.13
CA GLN A 214 8.80 -22.87 13.46
C GLN A 214 7.78 -22.18 14.37
N GLN A 215 7.73 -20.85 14.35
CA GLN A 215 6.88 -20.07 15.25
C GLN A 215 5.38 -20.22 14.95
N ILE A 216 5.00 -20.37 13.68
CA ILE A 216 3.58 -20.41 13.28
C ILE A 216 3.01 -21.83 13.07
N ARG A 217 3.73 -22.89 13.47
CA ARG A 217 3.30 -24.30 13.26
C ARG A 217 1.93 -24.65 13.83
N ARG A 218 1.47 -23.91 14.85
CA ARG A 218 0.17 -24.15 15.52
C ARG A 218 -0.95 -23.27 14.97
N THR A 219 -0.69 -22.51 13.91
CA THR A 219 -1.68 -21.66 13.25
C THR A 219 -2.23 -22.35 12.00
N ARG A 220 -3.08 -21.66 11.23
CA ARG A 220 -3.45 -22.13 9.89
C ARG A 220 -2.27 -22.21 8.92
N GLY A 221 -1.14 -21.59 9.23
CA GLY A 221 -0.02 -21.44 8.32
C GLY A 221 -0.29 -20.36 7.29
N ALA A 222 0.73 -20.08 6.48
CA ALA A 222 0.71 -18.95 5.57
C ALA A 222 1.70 -19.15 4.42
N VAL A 223 1.57 -18.32 3.40
CA VAL A 223 2.58 -18.13 2.34
C VAL A 223 3.20 -16.75 2.53
N GLY A 224 4.42 -16.54 2.03
CA GLY A 224 5.13 -15.31 2.35
C GLY A 224 6.41 -15.07 1.57
N MET A 225 6.86 -13.81 1.61
CA MET A 225 8.08 -13.32 0.99
C MET A 225 8.84 -12.45 1.99
N VAL A 226 10.12 -12.76 2.21
CA VAL A 226 11.05 -11.91 2.95
C VAL A 226 11.98 -11.22 1.97
N VAL A 227 12.14 -9.91 2.12
CA VAL A 227 13.05 -9.08 1.31
C VAL A 227 13.91 -8.22 2.22
N ASN A 228 15.21 -8.26 1.99
CA ASN A 228 16.18 -7.36 2.59
C ASN A 228 16.79 -6.50 1.48
N VAL A 229 16.81 -5.19 1.65
CA VAL A 229 17.44 -4.25 0.75
C VAL A 229 18.60 -3.60 1.45
N SER A 230 19.77 -3.69 0.83
CA SER A 230 20.97 -3.03 1.31
C SER A 230 21.29 -1.81 0.48
N GLY A 231 21.17 -0.64 1.10
CA GLY A 231 21.52 0.64 0.49
C GLY A 231 23.03 0.78 0.25
N ASN A 232 23.85 0.11 1.06
CA ASN A 232 25.32 0.17 0.94
C ASN A 232 25.86 -0.70 -0.20
N SER A 233 25.31 -1.92 -0.35
CA SER A 233 25.77 -2.85 -1.41
C SER A 233 24.98 -2.71 -2.71
N HIS A 234 23.93 -1.89 -2.74
CA HIS A 234 23.03 -1.75 -3.88
C HIS A 234 22.48 -3.11 -4.33
N LYS A 235 22.07 -3.94 -3.36
CA LYS A 235 21.48 -5.27 -3.61
C LYS A 235 20.16 -5.42 -2.88
N ILE A 236 19.28 -6.19 -3.50
CA ILE A 236 18.08 -6.75 -2.88
C ILE A 236 18.30 -8.26 -2.74
N SER A 237 18.12 -8.78 -1.53
CA SER A 237 18.13 -10.21 -1.24
C SER A 237 16.74 -10.66 -0.80
N TYR A 238 16.26 -11.78 -1.31
CA TYR A 238 14.92 -12.26 -0.98
C TYR A 238 14.84 -13.78 -0.93
N CYS A 239 13.81 -14.26 -0.25
CA CYS A 239 13.38 -15.66 -0.25
C CYS A 239 11.87 -15.69 -0.04
N GLY A 240 11.16 -16.54 -0.78
CA GLY A 240 9.69 -16.63 -0.72
C GLY A 240 9.22 -18.07 -0.78
N ILE A 241 8.07 -18.33 -0.14
CA ILE A 241 7.39 -19.63 -0.12
C ILE A 241 5.91 -19.39 -0.43
N GLY A 242 5.39 -20.12 -1.41
CA GLY A 242 4.02 -20.02 -1.89
C GLY A 242 3.86 -19.00 -3.01
N ASN A 243 2.72 -18.32 -3.03
CA ASN A 243 2.21 -17.58 -4.19
C ASN A 243 2.18 -16.05 -4.00
N ILE A 244 2.90 -15.48 -3.03
CA ILE A 244 3.20 -14.05 -3.03
C ILE A 244 3.98 -13.73 -4.30
N ALA A 245 3.36 -12.97 -5.20
CA ALA A 245 3.93 -12.62 -6.48
C ALA A 245 4.75 -11.33 -6.37
N GLY A 246 5.79 -11.21 -7.17
CA GLY A 246 6.59 -9.98 -7.21
C GLY A 246 7.15 -9.66 -8.58
N LYS A 247 7.30 -8.37 -8.85
CA LYS A 247 7.97 -7.83 -10.05
C LYS A 247 8.94 -6.73 -9.65
N LEU A 248 10.18 -6.83 -10.14
CA LEU A 248 11.21 -5.80 -9.99
C LEU A 248 11.39 -5.05 -11.31
N TYR A 249 10.88 -3.83 -11.37
CA TYR A 249 10.99 -2.94 -12.52
C TYR A 249 12.31 -2.16 -12.52
N SER A 250 12.78 -1.86 -13.72
CA SER A 250 13.91 -0.97 -13.97
C SER A 250 13.46 0.09 -14.96
N SER A 251 13.54 1.38 -14.60
CA SER A 251 13.16 2.44 -15.53
C SER A 251 14.27 2.82 -16.52
N ASP A 252 15.41 2.13 -16.51
CA ASP A 252 16.46 2.29 -17.52
C ASP A 252 16.00 1.66 -18.85
N LEU A 253 15.58 2.53 -19.76
CA LEU A 253 14.92 2.28 -21.05
C LEU A 253 15.78 1.60 -22.13
N SER A 254 16.83 0.85 -21.78
CA SER A 254 17.82 0.37 -22.76
C SER A 254 17.97 -1.14 -22.91
N ALA A 255 17.15 -1.98 -22.27
CA ALA A 255 17.27 -3.44 -22.41
C ALA A 255 16.05 -4.03 -23.13
N ALA A 256 16.30 -4.64 -24.29
CA ALA A 256 15.37 -5.39 -25.13
C ALA A 256 14.80 -6.64 -24.44
N GLY A 257 13.96 -6.44 -23.42
CA GLY A 257 13.24 -7.47 -22.69
C GLY A 257 12.08 -6.88 -21.89
N SER A 258 11.29 -7.74 -21.23
CA SER A 258 10.26 -7.27 -20.29
C SER A 258 10.89 -6.28 -19.32
N GLY A 259 10.35 -5.07 -19.19
CA GLY A 259 10.87 -4.00 -18.32
C GLY A 259 10.88 -4.31 -16.81
N TYR A 260 10.69 -5.58 -16.45
CA TYR A 260 10.72 -6.13 -15.11
C TYR A 260 11.31 -7.56 -15.09
N LYS A 261 11.83 -7.94 -13.91
CA LYS A 261 12.16 -9.33 -13.54
C LYS A 261 11.08 -9.86 -12.58
N ASN A 262 10.64 -11.09 -12.78
CA ASN A 262 9.75 -11.75 -11.82
C ASN A 262 10.52 -12.21 -10.59
N ILE A 263 9.93 -12.00 -9.42
CA ILE A 263 10.39 -12.57 -8.16
C ILE A 263 9.83 -13.99 -8.04
N ILE A 264 10.72 -14.94 -7.83
CA ILE A 264 10.38 -16.36 -7.74
C ILE A 264 10.28 -16.81 -6.29
N SER A 265 9.35 -17.72 -6.02
CA SER A 265 9.12 -18.33 -4.71
C SER A 265 9.21 -19.85 -4.83
N TYR A 266 9.59 -20.50 -3.74
CA TYR A 266 9.50 -21.94 -3.62
C TYR A 266 8.04 -22.38 -3.39
N ASN A 267 7.70 -23.61 -3.78
CA ASN A 267 6.43 -24.20 -3.40
C ASN A 267 6.46 -24.63 -1.93
N GLY A 268 5.38 -24.35 -1.18
CA GLY A 268 5.24 -24.74 0.21
C GLY A 268 4.26 -23.85 0.97
N ILE A 269 4.07 -24.19 2.24
CA ILE A 269 3.24 -23.47 3.20
C ILE A 269 4.04 -23.33 4.50
N ILE A 270 4.31 -22.11 4.91
CA ILE A 270 5.01 -21.75 6.14
C ILE A 270 4.13 -22.18 7.34
N GLY A 271 4.73 -22.79 8.35
CA GLY A 271 4.00 -23.47 9.44
C GLY A 271 3.63 -24.93 9.17
N HIS A 272 3.59 -25.37 7.90
CA HIS A 272 3.24 -26.76 7.54
C HIS A 272 4.39 -27.48 6.85
N ASN A 273 4.60 -27.23 5.56
CA ASN A 273 5.59 -27.92 4.74
C ASN A 273 6.39 -26.90 3.91
N ILE A 274 7.71 -26.86 4.12
CA ILE A 274 8.64 -26.02 3.38
C ILE A 274 9.76 -26.89 2.79
N PRO A 275 10.39 -26.50 1.68
CA PRO A 275 11.53 -27.22 1.12
C PRO A 275 12.67 -27.40 2.14
N GLY A 276 13.38 -28.53 2.05
CA GLY A 276 14.54 -28.80 2.92
C GLY A 276 15.66 -27.75 2.75
N SER A 277 15.88 -27.30 1.51
CA SER A 277 16.83 -26.23 1.18
C SER A 277 16.09 -24.95 0.75
N LEU A 278 16.49 -23.83 1.35
CA LEU A 278 16.04 -22.49 1.02
C LEU A 278 17.28 -21.63 0.80
N ASN A 279 17.38 -20.99 -0.36
CA ASN A 279 18.50 -20.13 -0.69
C ASN A 279 18.04 -18.68 -0.84
N ASN A 280 18.92 -17.76 -0.46
CA ASN A 280 18.73 -16.33 -0.68
C ASN A 280 18.99 -16.01 -2.15
N GLN A 281 17.99 -15.51 -2.84
CA GLN A 281 18.16 -14.92 -4.16
C GLN A 281 18.70 -13.50 -4.01
N GLN A 282 19.46 -13.03 -5.00
CA GLN A 282 19.99 -11.66 -5.02
C GLN A 282 19.78 -11.02 -6.40
N LEU A 283 19.36 -9.76 -6.40
CA LEU A 283 19.26 -8.93 -7.59
C LEU A 283 19.90 -7.57 -7.34
N ASP A 284 20.18 -6.84 -8.41
CA ASP A 284 20.65 -5.47 -8.31
C ASP A 284 19.54 -4.55 -7.81
N TRP A 285 19.89 -3.73 -6.82
CA TRP A 285 19.09 -2.62 -6.31
C TRP A 285 19.82 -1.32 -6.60
N GLY A 286 19.11 -0.20 -6.63
CA GLY A 286 19.72 1.09 -6.95
C GLY A 286 18.68 2.04 -7.51
N ARG A 287 19.14 3.18 -8.03
CA ARG A 287 18.28 4.21 -8.61
C ARG A 287 17.30 3.62 -9.61
N ASN A 288 16.12 4.25 -9.73
CA ASN A 288 15.14 3.91 -10.76
C ASN A 288 14.58 2.48 -10.68
N LYS A 289 14.75 1.78 -9.56
CA LYS A 289 14.17 0.46 -9.32
C LYS A 289 12.88 0.58 -8.52
N THR A 290 11.91 -0.25 -8.90
CA THR A 290 10.65 -0.38 -8.17
C THR A 290 10.33 -1.86 -8.00
N LEU A 291 10.29 -2.32 -6.75
CA LEU A 291 9.78 -3.64 -6.39
C LEU A 291 8.30 -3.52 -6.07
N ILE A 292 7.49 -4.39 -6.68
CA ILE A 292 6.08 -4.56 -6.34
C ILE A 292 5.88 -5.99 -5.90
N LEU A 293 5.30 -6.19 -4.71
CA LEU A 293 4.84 -7.48 -4.20
C LEU A 293 3.32 -7.44 -4.03
N HIS A 294 2.65 -8.57 -4.20
CA HIS A 294 1.23 -8.68 -3.87
C HIS A 294 0.82 -10.10 -3.47
N SER A 295 -0.23 -10.20 -2.65
CA SER A 295 -0.94 -11.46 -2.38
C SER A 295 -1.79 -11.86 -3.59
N ASP A 296 -2.38 -13.05 -3.57
CA ASP A 296 -3.14 -13.57 -4.72
C ASP A 296 -4.53 -12.93 -4.87
N GLY A 297 -4.99 -12.15 -3.88
CA GLY A 297 -6.15 -11.26 -3.99
C GLY A 297 -6.02 -10.19 -5.08
N LEU A 298 -4.81 -9.94 -5.57
CA LEU A 298 -4.57 -9.22 -6.81
C LEU A 298 -4.38 -10.18 -7.99
N LYS A 299 -5.03 -9.91 -9.13
CA LYS A 299 -4.75 -10.62 -10.38
C LYS A 299 -3.25 -10.45 -10.71
N SER A 300 -2.57 -11.50 -11.16
CA SER A 300 -1.12 -11.44 -11.44
C SER A 300 -0.76 -10.80 -12.79
N ARG A 301 -1.73 -10.77 -13.71
CA ARG A 301 -1.56 -10.27 -15.09
C ARG A 301 -1.88 -8.78 -15.20
N TRP A 302 -0.93 -7.95 -14.79
CA TRP A 302 -0.92 -6.51 -14.99
C TRP A 302 0.44 -6.03 -15.49
N ASP A 303 0.46 -4.85 -16.11
CA ASP A 303 1.66 -4.22 -16.66
C ASP A 303 1.64 -2.72 -16.38
N LEU A 304 2.71 -2.20 -15.78
CA LEU A 304 2.87 -0.78 -15.50
C LEU A 304 2.93 0.08 -16.77
N ALA A 305 3.31 -0.50 -17.92
CA ALA A 305 3.32 0.23 -19.19
C ALA A 305 1.94 0.74 -19.62
N LYS A 306 0.86 0.18 -19.07
CA LYS A 306 -0.52 0.64 -19.31
C LYS A 306 -0.90 1.92 -18.56
N TYR A 307 -0.05 2.37 -17.64
CA TYR A 307 -0.27 3.51 -16.76
C TYR A 307 0.82 4.58 -17.00
N PRO A 308 0.62 5.49 -17.96
CA PRO A 308 1.60 6.52 -18.30
C PRO A 308 2.01 7.33 -17.07
N ASN A 309 3.32 7.54 -16.88
CA ASN A 309 3.89 8.32 -15.78
C ASN A 309 3.62 7.79 -14.35
N LEU A 310 2.89 6.68 -14.17
CA LEU A 310 2.58 6.14 -12.84
C LEU A 310 3.85 5.86 -12.01
N SER A 311 4.95 5.47 -12.65
CA SER A 311 6.25 5.26 -11.98
C SER A 311 6.83 6.51 -11.30
N ARG A 312 6.36 7.71 -11.65
CA ARG A 312 6.78 8.99 -11.04
C ARG A 312 6.02 9.32 -9.75
N HIS A 313 4.87 8.68 -9.53
CA HIS A 313 4.02 8.90 -8.36
C HIS A 313 4.53 8.19 -7.10
N LEU A 314 3.95 8.50 -5.95
CA LEU A 314 4.26 7.84 -4.69
C LEU A 314 4.02 6.34 -4.79
N ALA A 315 4.81 5.54 -4.07
CA ALA A 315 4.64 4.10 -3.95
C ALA A 315 3.21 3.72 -3.51
N THR A 316 2.60 4.49 -2.60
CA THR A 316 1.20 4.30 -2.19
C THR A 316 0.23 4.51 -3.36
N THR A 317 0.47 5.52 -4.21
CA THR A 317 -0.36 5.78 -5.40
C THR A 317 -0.25 4.63 -6.40
N ILE A 318 0.95 4.09 -6.62
CA ILE A 318 1.15 2.91 -7.47
C ILE A 318 0.39 1.71 -6.90
N ALA A 319 0.51 1.46 -5.59
CA ALA A 319 -0.21 0.37 -4.92
C ALA A 319 -1.73 0.53 -5.06
N ALA A 320 -2.25 1.74 -4.88
CA ALA A 320 -3.66 2.09 -4.98
C ALA A 320 -4.21 1.93 -6.40
N VAL A 321 -3.47 2.35 -7.43
CA VAL A 321 -3.86 2.13 -8.83
C VAL A 321 -3.94 0.64 -9.14
N LEU A 322 -2.93 -0.14 -8.74
CA LEU A 322 -2.94 -1.58 -8.97
C LEU A 322 -4.09 -2.26 -8.23
N TYR A 323 -4.32 -1.90 -6.97
CA TYR A 323 -5.46 -2.38 -6.18
C TYR A 323 -6.79 -2.11 -6.89
N LYS A 324 -7.04 -0.85 -7.28
CA LYS A 324 -8.29 -0.41 -7.93
C LYS A 324 -8.58 -1.22 -9.19
N GLU A 325 -7.57 -1.42 -10.03
CA GLU A 325 -7.71 -2.04 -11.35
C GLU A 325 -7.72 -3.57 -11.33
N HIS A 326 -7.01 -4.20 -10.38
CA HIS A 326 -6.67 -5.63 -10.47
C HIS A 326 -7.10 -6.48 -9.27
N ARG A 327 -7.74 -5.91 -8.24
CA ARG A 327 -8.26 -6.72 -7.13
C ARG A 327 -9.31 -7.73 -7.61
N ARG A 328 -9.37 -8.89 -6.94
CA ARG A 328 -10.31 -9.96 -7.25
C ARG A 328 -11.67 -9.83 -6.58
N HIS A 329 -11.79 -9.00 -5.53
CA HIS A 329 -12.99 -8.84 -4.69
C HIS A 329 -13.47 -10.11 -3.97
N THR A 330 -12.75 -11.21 -4.10
CA THR A 330 -13.10 -12.50 -3.48
C THR A 330 -12.13 -12.89 -2.38
N ASP A 331 -11.12 -12.06 -2.13
CA ASP A 331 -10.02 -12.37 -1.22
C ASP A 331 -9.45 -11.14 -0.52
N ASP A 332 -8.67 -11.38 0.52
CA ASP A 332 -7.79 -10.39 1.14
C ASP A 332 -6.81 -9.84 0.09
N THR A 333 -6.47 -8.56 0.14
CA THR A 333 -5.59 -7.97 -0.88
C THR A 333 -4.50 -7.13 -0.26
N LEU A 334 -3.25 -7.51 -0.52
CA LEU A 334 -2.03 -6.79 -0.21
C LEU A 334 -1.31 -6.43 -1.51
N VAL A 335 -0.97 -5.16 -1.66
CA VAL A 335 -0.07 -4.64 -2.70
C VAL A 335 0.98 -3.77 -2.01
N LEU A 336 2.23 -4.18 -2.05
CA LEU A 336 3.38 -3.44 -1.52
C LEU A 336 4.22 -2.90 -2.67
N VAL A 337 4.61 -1.64 -2.58
CA VAL A 337 5.52 -0.98 -3.52
C VAL A 337 6.69 -0.40 -2.75
N LEU A 338 7.90 -0.78 -3.16
CA LEU A 338 9.16 -0.23 -2.69
C LEU A 338 9.87 0.43 -3.87
N LYS A 339 10.14 1.72 -3.76
CA LYS A 339 10.93 2.48 -4.74
C LYS A 339 12.26 2.88 -4.13
N SER A 340 13.33 2.70 -4.89
CA SER A 340 14.60 3.38 -4.62
C SER A 340 14.41 4.89 -4.73
N LYS A 341 14.90 5.69 -3.78
CA LYS A 341 15.05 7.13 -4.06
C LYS A 341 16.12 7.34 -5.13
N VAL A 342 15.95 8.42 -5.89
CA VAL A 342 16.93 8.95 -6.86
C VAL A 342 18.14 9.49 -6.11
#